data_AF-A0A9C9KTW6-F1
#
_entry.id   AF-A0A9C9KTW6-F1
#
_cell.length_a   1.000
_cell.length_b   1.000
_cell.length_c   1.000
_cell.angle_alpha   90.00
_cell.angle_beta   90.00
_cell.angle_gamma   90.00
#
_symmetry.space_group_name_H-M   'P 1'
#
loop_
_entity.id
_entity.type
_entity.pdbx_description
1 polymer ?
#
loop_
_entity_poly.entity_id
_entity_poly.type
_entity_poly.pdbx_seq_one_letter_code
_entity_poly.pdbx_strand_id
1 'polypeptide(L)'
;MPISVLDWEQTLLDRLDGMGVRRLGQQRPLWLLSVPKRLETREGCPHWHGRLKLQASRERIESGWWDGRDVARDYFIATNPSGSCYWIYRELAGERYWYLQGIFE
;
A
#
# COMPACT_ATOMS: atom_id res chain seq x y z
N MET A 1 36.69 -4.94 28.30
CA MET A 1 36.11 -5.51 27.07
C MET A 1 34.64 -5.13 27.02
N PRO A 2 34.12 -4.64 25.89
CA PRO A 2 33.20 -3.49 25.85
C PRO A 2 31.73 -3.85 26.04
N ILE A 3 30.99 -2.89 26.58
CA ILE A 3 29.52 -2.86 26.64
C ILE A 3 29.01 -2.90 25.20
N SER A 4 28.35 -4.00 24.82
CA SER A 4 27.78 -4.16 23.50
C SER A 4 26.64 -3.16 23.31
N VAL A 5 26.75 -2.34 22.27
CA VAL A 5 25.79 -1.31 21.84
C VAL A 5 24.49 -1.95 21.31
N LEU A 6 24.38 -3.28 21.22
CA LEU A 6 23.26 -3.98 20.59
C LEU A 6 22.05 -4.28 21.49
N ASP A 7 22.12 -4.13 22.81
CA ASP A 7 21.01 -4.58 23.69
C ASP A 7 19.91 -3.50 23.88
N TRP A 8 20.24 -2.24 23.61
CA TRP A 8 19.37 -1.10 23.89
C TRP A 8 18.45 -0.71 22.73
N GLU A 9 18.81 -1.03 21.49
CA GLU A 9 17.92 -0.83 20.33
C GLU A 9 16.80 -1.88 20.29
N GLN A 10 17.11 -3.12 20.69
CA GLN A 10 16.13 -4.21 20.72
C GLN A 10 15.05 -3.95 21.78
N THR A 11 15.44 -3.46 22.96
CA THR A 11 14.51 -3.09 24.03
C THR A 11 13.63 -1.88 23.67
N LEU A 12 14.10 -0.97 22.80
CA LEU A 12 13.30 0.17 22.33
C LEU A 12 12.29 -0.26 21.26
N LEU A 13 12.66 -1.20 20.39
CA LEU A 13 11.77 -1.81 19.40
C LEU A 13 10.67 -2.65 20.07
N ASP A 14 11.00 -3.44 21.09
CA ASP A 14 10.03 -4.26 21.83
C ASP A 14 9.00 -3.41 22.59
N ARG A 15 9.40 -2.22 23.09
CA ARG A 15 8.48 -1.28 23.77
C ARG A 15 7.55 -0.54 22.80
N LEU A 16 7.92 -0.44 21.53
CA LEU A 16 7.07 0.13 20.48
C LEU A 16 6.14 -0.92 19.86
N ASP A 17 6.51 -2.19 19.86
CA ASP A 17 5.67 -3.31 19.40
C ASP A 17 4.48 -3.58 20.34
N GLY A 18 4.60 -3.25 21.63
CA GLY A 18 3.51 -3.34 22.62
C GLY A 18 2.36 -2.34 22.43
N MET A 19 2.48 -1.38 21.49
CA MET A 19 1.48 -0.32 21.23
C MET A 19 0.69 -0.49 19.91
N GLY A 20 0.77 -1.65 19.26
CA GLY A 20 -0.13 -1.97 18.13
C GLY A 20 0.06 -1.05 16.92
N VAL A 21 1.29 -0.57 16.67
CA VAL A 21 1.61 0.20 15.46
C VAL A 21 1.61 -0.76 14.26
N ARG A 22 0.43 -1.08 13.75
CA ARG A 22 0.30 -1.77 12.46
C ARG A 22 0.97 -0.88 11.42
N ARG A 23 2.13 -1.30 10.91
CA ARG A 23 2.71 -0.69 9.71
C ARG A 23 1.63 -0.73 8.64
N LEU A 24 1.10 0.43 8.24
CA LEU A 24 0.01 0.52 7.27
C LEU A 24 0.34 -0.27 5.99
N GLY A 25 1.62 -0.31 5.60
CA GLY A 25 2.13 -1.12 4.49
C GLY A 25 1.98 -2.64 4.61
N GLN A 26 1.60 -3.17 5.78
CA GLN A 26 1.30 -4.60 6.01
C GLN A 26 -0.21 -4.85 6.21
N GLN A 27 -1.04 -3.80 6.21
CA GLN A 27 -2.48 -3.98 6.32
C GLN A 27 -3.02 -4.50 4.99
N ARG A 28 -3.71 -5.63 5.04
CA ARG A 28 -4.56 -6.11 3.96
C ARG A 28 -5.95 -5.50 4.13
N PRO A 29 -6.62 -5.09 3.03
CA PRO A 29 -7.99 -4.60 3.12
C PRO A 29 -8.92 -5.69 3.62
N LEU A 30 -10.01 -5.28 4.28
CA LEU A 30 -11.06 -6.20 4.73
C LEU A 30 -11.89 -6.70 3.54
N TRP A 31 -12.05 -5.85 2.52
CA TRP A 31 -12.85 -6.15 1.34
C TRP A 31 -12.03 -6.00 0.06
N LEU A 32 -12.01 -7.04 -0.77
CA LEU A 32 -11.42 -7.02 -2.10
C LEU A 32 -12.52 -6.99 -3.15
N LEU A 33 -12.40 -6.08 -4.11
CA LEU A 33 -13.25 -6.08 -5.28
C LEU A 33 -12.88 -7.30 -6.14
N SER A 34 -13.91 -8.02 -6.62
CA SER A 34 -13.74 -9.15 -7.54
C SER A 34 -13.12 -8.73 -8.87
N VAL A 35 -13.40 -7.49 -9.31
CA VAL A 35 -12.80 -6.87 -10.48
C VAL A 35 -12.25 -5.49 -10.08
N PRO A 36 -10.94 -5.23 -10.25
CA PRO A 36 -10.37 -3.91 -9.96
C PRO A 36 -11.02 -2.81 -10.80
N LYS A 37 -11.34 -1.69 -10.17
CA LYS A 37 -11.99 -0.56 -10.85
C LYS A 37 -10.97 0.50 -11.26
N ARG A 38 -10.87 0.80 -12.55
CA ARG A 38 -10.02 1.89 -13.05
C ARG A 38 -10.46 3.22 -12.44
N LEU A 39 -9.50 3.96 -11.88
CA LEU A 39 -9.72 5.27 -11.29
C LEU A 39 -9.53 6.38 -12.33
N GLU A 40 -10.32 7.44 -12.18
CA GLU A 40 -10.02 8.69 -12.88
C GLU A 40 -8.71 9.27 -12.35
N THR A 41 -7.91 9.83 -13.25
CA THR A 41 -6.68 10.53 -12.89
C THR A 41 -6.79 11.97 -13.38
N ARG A 42 -6.66 12.93 -12.46
CA ARG A 42 -6.67 14.36 -12.77
C ARG A 42 -5.35 14.95 -12.30
N GLU A 43 -4.63 15.62 -13.20
CA GLU A 43 -3.30 16.19 -12.91
C GLU A 43 -2.32 15.15 -12.32
N GLY A 44 -2.38 13.91 -12.82
CA GLY A 44 -1.55 12.80 -12.34
C GLY A 44 -1.95 12.20 -10.99
N CYS A 45 -2.98 12.72 -10.32
CA CYS A 45 -3.48 12.20 -9.05
C CYS A 45 -4.69 11.29 -9.26
N PRO A 46 -4.78 10.12 -8.60
CA PRO A 46 -5.97 9.29 -8.65
C PRO A 46 -7.12 9.90 -7.84
N HIS A 47 -8.35 9.78 -8.35
CA HIS A 47 -9.56 10.30 -7.71
C HIS A 47 -10.57 9.18 -7.43
N TRP A 48 -11.10 9.18 -6.21
CA TRP A 48 -12.19 8.31 -5.77
C TRP A 48 -12.88 8.96 -4.57
N HIS A 49 -14.13 9.41 -4.76
CA HIS A 49 -14.85 10.26 -3.79
C HIS A 49 -14.02 11.49 -3.34
N GLY A 50 -13.26 12.08 -4.27
CA GLY A 50 -12.31 13.17 -4.01
C GLY A 50 -10.88 12.81 -4.46
N ARG A 51 -9.95 13.76 -4.34
CA ARG A 51 -8.53 13.51 -4.62
C ARG A 51 -7.98 12.54 -3.57
N LEU A 52 -7.35 11.46 -4.02
CA LEU A 52 -6.73 10.51 -3.11
C LEU A 52 -5.34 10.96 -2.68
N LYS A 53 -5.05 10.85 -1.38
CA LYS A 53 -3.71 11.03 -0.81
C LYS A 53 -3.08 9.66 -0.57
N LEU A 54 -1.98 9.38 -1.28
CA LEU A 54 -1.18 8.18 -1.09
C LEU A 54 -0.46 8.21 0.27
N GLN A 55 -0.48 7.09 0.98
CA GLN A 55 0.35 6.88 2.16
C GLN A 55 1.76 6.44 1.78
N ALA A 56 2.72 6.63 2.68
CA ALA A 56 4.15 6.45 2.38
C ALA A 56 4.55 5.00 2.03
N SER A 57 3.76 4.01 2.45
CA SER A 57 4.03 2.61 2.17
C SER A 57 3.61 2.22 0.76
N ARG A 58 4.56 1.65 0.01
CA ARG A 58 4.37 1.04 -1.30
C ARG A 58 4.72 -0.44 -1.23
N GLU A 59 3.83 -1.29 -1.72
CA GLU A 59 4.07 -2.72 -1.86
C GLU A 59 4.12 -3.07 -3.34
N ARG A 60 5.24 -3.64 -3.81
CA ARG A 60 5.35 -4.10 -5.19
C ARG A 60 4.99 -5.57 -5.27
N ILE A 61 4.10 -5.90 -6.21
CA ILE A 61 3.79 -7.27 -6.58
C ILE A 61 4.15 -7.45 -8.05
N GLU A 62 5.02 -8.43 -8.30
CA GLU A 62 5.43 -8.86 -9.63
C GLU A 62 4.98 -10.32 -9.82
N SER A 63 4.23 -10.60 -10.87
CA SER A 63 3.90 -11.95 -11.32
C SER A 63 4.17 -12.06 -12.81
N GLY A 64 4.56 -13.23 -13.32
CA GLY A 64 4.87 -13.40 -14.75
C GLY A 64 5.94 -14.44 -15.09
N TRP A 65 6.57 -15.07 -14.09
CA TRP A 65 7.66 -16.02 -14.31
C TRP A 65 7.29 -17.33 -15.06
N TRP A 66 6.01 -17.59 -15.36
CA TRP A 66 5.60 -18.82 -16.06
C TRP A 66 4.55 -18.65 -17.18
N ASP A 67 3.83 -17.53 -17.28
CA ASP A 67 2.76 -17.33 -18.27
C ASP A 67 3.03 -16.20 -19.28
N GLY A 68 4.20 -15.55 -19.20
CA GLY A 68 4.61 -14.47 -20.11
C GLY A 68 3.79 -13.19 -19.97
N ARG A 69 2.97 -13.09 -18.91
CA ARG A 69 2.23 -11.86 -18.56
C ARG A 69 2.95 -11.20 -17.40
N ASP A 70 3.96 -10.41 -17.72
CA ASP A 70 4.66 -9.57 -16.74
C ASP A 70 3.67 -8.55 -16.15
N VAL A 71 3.08 -8.92 -15.02
CA VAL A 71 2.24 -8.06 -14.21
C VAL A 71 3.14 -7.49 -13.12
N ALA A 72 3.51 -6.23 -13.29
CA ALA A 72 4.21 -5.47 -12.27
C ALA A 72 3.28 -4.36 -11.78
N ARG A 73 2.91 -4.41 -10.49
CA ARG A 73 1.98 -3.47 -9.86
C ARG A 73 2.59 -2.90 -8.59
N ASP A 74 2.48 -1.59 -8.40
CA ASP A 74 2.76 -0.93 -7.14
C ASP A 74 1.44 -0.66 -6.41
N TYR A 75 1.23 -1.33 -5.28
CA TYR A 75 0.09 -1.16 -4.39
C TYR A 75 0.38 -0.09 -3.32
N PHE A 76 -0.66 0.66 -2.98
CA PHE A 76 -0.64 1.75 -2.02
C PHE A 76 -1.92 1.72 -1.18
N ILE A 77 -1.81 2.23 0.05
CA ILE A 77 -2.98 2.68 0.79
C ILE A 77 -3.20 4.15 0.45
N ALA A 78 -4.45 4.49 0.15
CA ALA A 78 -4.84 5.85 -0.18
C ALA A 78 -6.04 6.28 0.66
N THR A 79 -6.10 7.58 0.97
CA THR A 79 -7.18 8.19 1.75
C THR A 79 -7.90 9.23 0.92
N ASN A 80 -9.23 9.29 1.00
CA ASN A 80 -10.01 10.40 0.44
C ASN A 80 -10.19 11.53 1.49
N PRO A 81 -10.80 12.66 1.12
CA PRO A 81 -11.06 13.75 2.07
C PRO A 81 -11.99 13.40 3.24
N SER A 82 -12.79 12.33 3.15
CA SER A 82 -13.65 11.86 4.26
C SER A 82 -12.91 10.95 5.25
N GLY A 83 -11.64 10.59 4.98
CA GLY A 83 -10.84 9.72 5.83
C GLY A 83 -10.96 8.22 5.52
N SER A 84 -11.81 7.83 4.56
CA SER A 84 -11.93 6.43 4.12
C SER A 84 -10.63 5.95 3.48
N CYS A 85 -10.24 4.71 3.79
CA CYS A 85 -8.99 4.10 3.36
C CYS A 85 -9.22 3.05 2.26
N TYR A 86 -8.44 3.13 1.19
CA TYR A 86 -8.56 2.30 0.00
C TYR A 86 -7.23 1.63 -0.32
N TRP A 87 -7.31 0.39 -0.80
CA TRP A 87 -6.18 -0.32 -1.38
C TRP A 87 -6.22 -0.14 -2.90
N ILE A 88 -5.26 0.62 -3.42
CA ILE A 88 -5.19 0.95 -4.84
C ILE A 88 -3.85 0.49 -5.40
N TYR A 89 -3.78 0.26 -6.71
CA TYR A 89 -2.50 -0.01 -7.36
C TYR A 89 -2.32 0.80 -8.63
N ARG A 90 -1.06 0.95 -9.02
CA ARG A 90 -0.65 1.46 -10.32
C ARG A 90 0.03 0.35 -11.11
N GLU A 91 -0.41 0.17 -12.35
CA GLU A 91 0.31 -0.71 -13.28
C GLU A 91 1.66 -0.08 -13.66
N LEU A 92 2.70 -0.90 -13.75
CA LEU A 92 4.04 -0.45 -14.15
C LEU A 92 4.33 -0.70 -15.62
N ALA A 93 3.58 -1.60 -16.24
CA ALA A 93 3.57 -1.85 -17.68
C ALA A 93 2.43 -1.09 -18.37
N GLY A 94 2.52 -0.93 -19.69
CA GLY A 94 1.49 -0.30 -20.51
C GLY A 94 1.24 1.17 -20.14
N GLU A 95 -0.03 1.56 -20.10
CA GLU A 95 -0.47 2.96 -19.89
C GLU A 95 -0.43 3.42 -18.41
N ARG A 96 -0.04 2.52 -17.48
CA ARG A 96 0.22 2.84 -16.06
C ARG A 96 -0.94 3.47 -15.30
N TYR A 97 -2.15 2.97 -15.58
CA TYR A 97 -3.38 3.40 -14.94
C TYR A 97 -3.43 3.05 -13.44
N TRP A 98 -4.28 3.79 -12.72
CA TRP A 98 -4.61 3.55 -11.33
C TRP A 98 -5.89 2.72 -11.22
N TYR A 99 -5.92 1.80 -10.25
CA TYR A 99 -7.07 0.92 -10.00
C TYR A 99 -7.35 0.81 -8.50
N LEU A 100 -8.63 0.74 -8.16
CA LEU A 100 -9.12 0.37 -6.84
C LEU A 100 -9.23 -1.15 -6.74
N GLN A 101 -8.54 -1.75 -5.76
CA GLN A 101 -8.57 -3.18 -5.48
C GLN A 101 -9.37 -3.53 -4.23
N GLY A 102 -9.37 -2.67 -3.21
CA GLY A 102 -10.03 -2.98 -1.95
C GLY A 102 -10.29 -1.80 -1.03
N ILE A 103 -10.99 -2.07 0.06
CA ILE A 103 -11.45 -1.09 1.06
C ILE A 103 -11.08 -1.62 2.45
N PHE A 104 -10.62 -0.73 3.34
CA PHE A 104 -10.16 -1.08 4.70
C PHE A 104 -11.22 -0.92 5.80
N GLU A 105 -12.44 -0.50 5.45
CA GLU A 105 -13.58 -0.27 6.35
C GLU A 105 -14.18 -1.57 6.91
#